data_AF-A0A559M136-F1
#
_entry.id   AF-A0A559M136-F1
#
_cell.length_a   1.000
_cell.length_b   1.000
_cell.length_c   1.000
_cell.angle_alpha   90.00
_cell.angle_beta   90.00
_cell.angle_gamma   90.00
#
_symmetry.space_group_name_H-M   'P 1'
#
loop_
_entity.id
_entity.type
_entity.pdbx_description
1 polymer ?
#
loop_
_entity_poly.entity_id
_entity_poly.type
_entity_poly.pdbx_seq_one_letter_code
_entity_poly.pdbx_strand_id
1 'polypeptide(L)'
;MSSFTSFRPCLRSVPKFRPRAQQHLLQRRTFITPPNPRRPPGKREAEAPKGVVAPKTRLAFGIVFLGAMIYSMMTDEPTKLDAPTIADRDSLAKRESGVTENSPMRLRMEEFIKAQQKEIVKELEAIDGKKFQIDTWNREHGGGGISSVLQDGNVFEKAGVNISIVYGTLPRAAIEKMRVNHKAIDPEVNSLEFFAAGLSMVLHPKNPMAPTVHLNYRYFETANPDGTSNAWWFGGGTDLTPSYLFDEDAIHFHKTIKDACDKHDKSYYPRFKEWCDRYFYNKHRNESRGIGGIFFDDLDEQEKDQENTFAFAQSCLKAFLPSYIPIIQKRKDMPYTEKEKEWQQIRRGRYVEFNLVHDRGTAFGLNTPSARVESILMSLPLTASWRYMYEPEKGSREQRLVDTLREPREWV
;
A
#
# COMPACT_ATOMS: atom_id res chain seq x y z
N MET A 1 60.57 -16.95 15.68
CA MET A 1 60.89 -16.26 16.96
C MET A 1 59.66 -15.41 17.27
N SER A 2 58.81 -15.71 18.26
CA SER A 2 59.00 -15.71 19.72
C SER A 2 58.07 -14.59 20.26
N SER A 3 56.80 -14.86 20.59
CA SER A 3 56.26 -15.56 21.79
C SER A 3 55.97 -14.61 22.95
N PHE A 4 54.72 -14.62 23.46
CA PHE A 4 54.22 -14.26 24.82
C PHE A 4 52.68 -14.06 24.74
N THR A 5 51.86 -15.13 24.73
CA THR A 5 51.22 -15.79 25.90
C THR A 5 50.28 -14.94 26.77
N SER A 6 48.96 -15.12 26.56
CA SER A 6 47.90 -15.40 27.56
C SER A 6 48.11 -15.02 29.04
N PHE A 7 47.10 -14.36 29.66
CA PHE A 7 46.28 -14.96 30.75
C PHE A 7 45.01 -14.14 31.09
N ARG A 8 43.94 -14.84 31.54
CA ARG A 8 42.76 -14.34 32.32
C ARG A 8 42.79 -15.06 33.71
N PRO A 9 41.78 -15.03 34.62
CA PRO A 9 40.60 -14.14 34.83
C PRO A 9 40.39 -13.64 36.29
N CYS A 10 39.42 -12.73 36.50
CA CYS A 10 38.53 -12.68 37.68
C CYS A 10 37.24 -11.90 37.29
N LEU A 11 35.99 -12.04 37.78
CA LEU A 11 35.26 -12.74 38.87
C LEU A 11 35.00 -12.02 40.22
N ARG A 12 33.81 -12.31 40.78
CA ARG A 12 33.13 -11.79 41.99
C ARG A 12 32.67 -10.30 41.90
N SER A 13 31.57 -9.87 42.54
CA SER A 13 30.69 -10.56 43.50
C SER A 13 29.18 -10.33 43.22
N VAL A 14 28.33 -11.13 43.87
CA VAL A 14 26.87 -10.98 43.95
C VAL A 14 26.45 -11.20 45.40
N PRO A 15 25.53 -10.39 45.96
CA PRO A 15 24.69 -10.81 47.07
C PRO A 15 23.22 -10.92 46.66
N LYS A 16 22.63 -12.11 46.85
CA LYS A 16 21.17 -12.26 46.97
C LYS A 16 20.78 -11.87 48.40
N PHE A 17 19.55 -11.42 48.64
CA PHE A 17 18.62 -12.16 49.53
C PHE A 17 17.16 -11.71 49.34
N ARG A 18 16.23 -12.54 49.83
CA ARG A 18 14.76 -12.31 49.83
C ARG A 18 14.28 -11.88 51.25
N PRO A 19 13.04 -12.14 51.70
CA PRO A 19 11.95 -11.15 51.70
C PRO A 19 11.36 -10.90 53.10
N ARG A 20 10.35 -10.02 53.22
CA ARG A 20 9.37 -10.16 54.31
C ARG A 20 8.01 -9.52 53.99
N ALA A 21 6.99 -10.00 54.69
CA ALA A 21 5.61 -9.53 54.64
C ALA A 21 5.03 -9.46 56.06
N GLN A 22 4.08 -8.55 56.26
CA GLN A 22 3.07 -8.47 57.33
C GLN A 22 1.97 -7.55 56.74
N GLN A 23 0.71 -7.95 56.53
CA GLN A 23 -0.31 -8.47 57.46
C GLN A 23 -0.57 -7.57 58.67
N HIS A 24 -1.81 -7.05 58.76
CA HIS A 24 -2.69 -7.20 59.93
C HIS A 24 -4.14 -6.74 59.60
N LEU A 25 -5.13 -7.60 59.94
CA LEU A 25 -6.43 -7.27 60.60
C LEU A 25 -7.42 -6.32 59.86
N LEU A 26 -8.73 -6.57 59.71
CA LEU A 26 -9.72 -7.52 60.28
C LEU A 26 -10.87 -7.73 59.23
N GLN A 27 -12.03 -8.40 59.42
CA GLN A 27 -12.75 -8.89 60.62
C GLN A 27 -13.39 -10.30 60.44
N ARG A 28 -14.74 -10.39 60.34
CA ARG A 28 -15.59 -11.61 60.46
C ARG A 28 -17.12 -11.26 60.40
N ARG A 29 -17.98 -12.29 60.18
CA ARG A 29 -19.47 -12.39 60.41
C ARG A 29 -20.40 -11.64 59.40
N THR A 30 -21.61 -12.11 59.01
CA THR A 30 -22.27 -13.46 59.04
C THR A 30 -23.43 -13.58 58.01
N PHE A 31 -23.92 -14.79 57.75
CA PHE A 31 -25.25 -15.09 57.16
C PHE A 31 -26.42 -14.71 58.09
N ILE A 32 -27.58 -14.27 57.55
CA ILE A 32 -28.97 -14.68 57.94
C ILE A 32 -29.94 -14.51 56.73
N THR A 33 -30.84 -15.49 56.54
CA THR A 33 -32.20 -15.42 55.93
C THR A 33 -33.16 -16.20 56.88
N PRO A 34 -34.53 -16.22 56.80
CA PRO A 34 -35.52 -15.83 55.76
C PRO A 34 -36.64 -14.91 56.38
N PRO A 35 -38.00 -14.99 56.16
CA PRO A 35 -38.88 -15.60 55.12
C PRO A 35 -40.02 -14.67 54.56
N ASN A 36 -40.99 -15.28 53.85
CA ASN A 36 -42.23 -14.73 53.21
C ASN A 36 -43.50 -15.14 54.05
N PRO A 37 -44.81 -15.01 53.67
CA PRO A 37 -45.59 -14.08 52.80
C PRO A 37 -46.89 -13.50 53.47
N ARG A 38 -47.77 -12.74 52.75
CA ARG A 38 -49.27 -12.69 52.92
C ARG A 38 -50.06 -11.83 51.88
N ARG A 39 -51.40 -12.02 51.81
CA ARG A 39 -52.47 -11.43 50.93
C ARG A 39 -53.86 -11.74 51.58
N PRO A 40 -55.07 -11.36 51.09
CA PRO A 40 -55.59 -10.28 50.22
C PRO A 40 -56.52 -9.34 51.08
N PRO A 41 -57.87 -9.12 50.93
CA PRO A 41 -58.81 -8.91 49.79
C PRO A 41 -59.84 -7.73 49.91
N GLY A 42 -60.44 -7.27 48.79
CA GLY A 42 -61.68 -6.45 48.71
C GLY A 42 -61.98 -5.98 47.27
N LYS A 43 -63.08 -6.36 46.59
CA LYS A 43 -64.47 -5.83 46.61
C LYS A 43 -64.56 -4.34 46.20
N ARG A 44 -65.39 -3.88 45.24
CA ARG A 44 -66.37 -4.45 44.27
C ARG A 44 -66.36 -3.53 43.00
N GLU A 45 -67.17 -3.58 41.94
CA GLU A 45 -68.49 -4.17 41.64
C GLU A 45 -68.61 -4.46 40.12
N ALA A 46 -69.75 -4.94 39.61
CA ALA A 46 -69.96 -5.21 38.18
C ALA A 46 -71.44 -5.06 37.75
N GLU A 47 -71.68 -4.59 36.53
CA GLU A 47 -72.97 -4.65 35.82
C GLU A 47 -72.81 -5.16 34.37
N ALA A 48 -73.92 -5.59 33.78
CA ALA A 48 -73.97 -6.42 32.57
C ALA A 48 -74.62 -5.70 31.36
N PRO A 49 -74.40 -6.16 30.12
CA PRO A 49 -74.63 -5.34 28.91
C PRO A 49 -76.07 -5.42 28.36
N LYS A 50 -76.40 -4.48 27.46
CA LYS A 50 -77.54 -4.54 26.53
C LYS A 50 -77.12 -4.12 25.12
N GLY A 51 -77.74 -4.72 24.10
CA GLY A 51 -77.68 -4.25 22.71
C GLY A 51 -76.71 -5.01 21.79
N VAL A 52 -77.13 -6.18 21.31
CA VAL A 52 -76.53 -6.79 20.11
C VAL A 52 -77.23 -6.23 18.87
N VAL A 53 -76.46 -5.62 17.97
CA VAL A 53 -76.87 -5.41 16.56
C VAL A 53 -75.69 -5.79 15.67
N ALA A 54 -75.97 -6.63 14.67
CA ALA A 54 -75.04 -7.13 13.66
C ALA A 54 -75.85 -7.45 12.38
N PRO A 55 -75.24 -7.76 11.21
CA PRO A 55 -73.82 -7.92 10.90
C PRO A 55 -73.39 -7.13 9.62
N LYS A 56 -72.37 -7.62 8.89
CA LYS A 56 -72.03 -7.33 7.47
C LYS A 56 -71.21 -6.06 7.12
N THR A 57 -70.01 -5.91 7.68
CA THR A 57 -68.91 -5.14 7.02
C THR A 57 -67.49 -5.64 7.31
N ARG A 58 -67.24 -6.39 8.39
CA ARG A 58 -65.88 -6.73 8.87
C ARG A 58 -65.31 -8.09 8.40
N LEU A 59 -65.63 -8.54 7.18
CA LEU A 59 -65.04 -9.77 6.59
C LEU A 59 -64.41 -9.58 5.19
N ALA A 60 -64.34 -8.35 4.68
CA ALA A 60 -63.70 -8.07 3.38
C ALA A 60 -62.19 -7.80 3.52
N PHE A 61 -61.80 -6.93 4.47
CA PHE A 61 -60.43 -6.38 4.52
C PHE A 61 -59.34 -7.39 4.91
N GLY A 62 -59.63 -8.35 5.78
CA GLY A 62 -58.62 -9.34 6.22
C GLY A 62 -58.22 -10.32 5.11
N ILE A 63 -59.19 -10.76 4.28
CA ILE A 63 -58.94 -11.71 3.19
C ILE A 63 -58.20 -11.03 2.04
N VAL A 64 -58.53 -9.77 1.73
CA VAL A 64 -57.79 -9.00 0.71
C VAL A 64 -56.35 -8.73 1.14
N PHE A 65 -56.09 -8.42 2.42
CA PHE A 65 -54.71 -8.23 2.90
C PHE A 65 -53.88 -9.52 2.88
N LEU A 66 -54.43 -10.64 3.37
CA LEU A 66 -53.75 -11.95 3.30
C LEU A 66 -53.54 -12.39 1.85
N GLY A 67 -54.54 -12.22 0.99
CA GLY A 67 -54.45 -12.52 -0.44
C GLY A 67 -53.38 -11.67 -1.14
N ALA A 68 -53.33 -10.36 -0.87
CA ALA A 68 -52.32 -9.46 -1.44
C ALA A 68 -50.90 -9.77 -0.92
N MET A 69 -50.75 -10.12 0.37
CA MET A 69 -49.45 -10.46 0.95
C MET A 69 -48.93 -11.82 0.41
N ILE A 70 -49.80 -12.82 0.28
CA ILE A 70 -49.46 -14.11 -0.35
C ILE A 70 -49.18 -13.92 -1.85
N TYR A 71 -49.94 -13.07 -2.55
CA TYR A 71 -49.69 -12.73 -3.95
C TYR A 71 -48.33 -12.06 -4.11
N SER A 72 -47.99 -11.04 -3.31
CA SER A 72 -46.64 -10.44 -3.30
C SER A 72 -45.58 -11.52 -3.09
N MET A 73 -45.69 -12.34 -2.03
CA MET A 73 -44.77 -13.46 -1.77
C MET A 73 -44.74 -14.57 -2.85
N MET A 74 -45.61 -14.51 -3.87
CA MET A 74 -45.65 -15.43 -5.01
C MET A 74 -45.37 -14.75 -6.37
N THR A 75 -45.40 -13.42 -6.46
CA THR A 75 -45.16 -12.66 -7.70
C THR A 75 -44.00 -11.68 -7.62
N ASP A 76 -43.53 -11.37 -6.43
CA ASP A 76 -42.15 -10.93 -6.24
C ASP A 76 -41.26 -12.10 -6.66
N GLU A 77 -40.63 -12.02 -7.84
CA GLU A 77 -39.48 -12.88 -8.12
C GLU A 77 -38.50 -12.72 -6.95
N PRO A 78 -37.91 -13.83 -6.46
CA PRO A 78 -37.08 -13.78 -5.26
C PRO A 78 -35.98 -12.76 -5.50
N THR A 79 -36.06 -11.63 -4.79
CA THR A 79 -35.16 -10.51 -4.99
C THR A 79 -33.76 -11.01 -4.73
N LYS A 80 -32.98 -11.19 -5.81
CA LYS A 80 -31.58 -11.59 -5.70
C LYS A 80 -30.86 -10.41 -5.07
N LEU A 81 -30.80 -10.45 -3.75
CA LEU A 81 -29.75 -9.79 -3.00
C LEU A 81 -28.45 -10.40 -3.54
N ASP A 82 -27.81 -9.68 -4.44
CA ASP A 82 -26.53 -10.09 -5.00
C ASP A 82 -25.58 -10.42 -3.85
N ALA A 83 -24.80 -11.50 -4.01
CA ALA A 83 -23.88 -11.92 -2.96
C ALA A 83 -22.94 -10.73 -2.62
N PRO A 84 -22.77 -10.39 -1.33
CA PRO A 84 -22.04 -9.18 -0.95
C PRO A 84 -20.64 -9.23 -1.54
N THR A 85 -20.22 -8.17 -2.21
CA THR A 85 -18.93 -8.14 -2.92
C THR A 85 -17.78 -8.33 -1.93
N ILE A 86 -16.58 -8.68 -2.42
CA ILE A 86 -15.39 -8.62 -1.55
C ILE A 86 -15.17 -7.24 -0.94
N ALA A 87 -15.62 -6.16 -1.60
CA ALA A 87 -15.56 -4.80 -1.05
C ALA A 87 -16.53 -4.60 0.13
N ASP A 88 -17.72 -5.19 0.07
CA ASP A 88 -18.70 -5.18 1.16
C ASP A 88 -18.25 -6.03 2.34
N ARG A 89 -17.76 -7.26 2.07
CA ARG A 89 -17.20 -8.18 3.06
C ARG A 89 -16.03 -7.54 3.81
N ASP A 90 -15.07 -6.97 3.09
CA ASP A 90 -13.90 -6.29 3.66
C ASP A 90 -14.32 -5.03 4.44
N SER A 91 -15.34 -4.31 3.98
CA SER A 91 -15.87 -3.12 4.67
C SER A 91 -16.63 -3.47 5.96
N LEU A 92 -17.32 -4.60 5.99
CA LEU A 92 -17.99 -5.12 7.19
C LEU A 92 -16.95 -5.60 8.22
N ALA A 93 -15.99 -6.43 7.80
CA ALA A 93 -14.92 -6.92 8.66
C ALA A 93 -14.13 -5.78 9.35
N LYS A 94 -13.77 -4.73 8.58
CA LYS A 94 -13.13 -3.52 9.10
C LYS A 94 -13.97 -2.76 10.14
N ARG A 95 -15.30 -2.84 10.09
CA ARG A 95 -16.21 -2.18 11.05
C ARG A 95 -16.45 -3.00 12.31
N GLU A 96 -16.54 -4.33 12.19
CA GLU A 96 -16.90 -5.21 13.29
C GLU A 96 -15.70 -5.68 14.12
N SER A 97 -14.59 -6.03 13.45
CA SER A 97 -13.40 -6.63 14.08
C SER A 97 -12.12 -5.80 13.92
N GLY A 98 -12.13 -4.77 13.07
CA GLY A 98 -10.93 -4.03 12.68
C GLY A 98 -10.00 -4.84 11.76
N VAL A 99 -8.71 -4.51 11.76
CA VAL A 99 -7.67 -5.27 11.04
C VAL A 99 -6.78 -5.96 12.08
N THR A 100 -6.42 -7.21 11.80
CA THR A 100 -5.61 -8.08 12.66
C THR A 100 -4.65 -8.90 11.82
N GLU A 101 -3.71 -9.61 12.45
CA GLU A 101 -2.80 -10.55 11.74
C GLU A 101 -3.56 -11.68 11.02
N ASN A 102 -4.76 -12.05 11.50
CA ASN A 102 -5.63 -13.07 10.88
C ASN A 102 -6.62 -12.50 9.85
N SER A 103 -6.62 -11.19 9.61
CA SER A 103 -7.46 -10.57 8.57
C SER A 103 -6.92 -10.91 7.17
N PRO A 104 -7.78 -10.95 6.12
CA PRO A 104 -7.33 -11.16 4.74
C PRO A 104 -6.19 -10.22 4.34
N MET A 105 -5.27 -10.71 3.50
CA MET A 105 -4.07 -9.96 3.09
C MET A 105 -4.43 -8.60 2.46
N ARG A 106 -5.56 -8.52 1.76
CA ARG A 106 -6.20 -7.28 1.27
C ARG A 106 -6.25 -6.17 2.35
N LEU A 107 -6.76 -6.51 3.53
CA LEU A 107 -6.92 -5.57 4.66
C LEU A 107 -5.59 -5.20 5.31
N ARG A 108 -4.71 -6.20 5.50
CA ARG A 108 -3.38 -6.00 6.13
C ARG A 108 -2.46 -5.18 5.24
N MET A 109 -2.56 -5.34 3.91
CA MET A 109 -1.87 -4.50 2.93
C MET A 109 -2.45 -3.08 2.91
N GLU A 110 -3.79 -2.90 2.93
CA GLU A 110 -4.43 -1.57 3.01
C GLU A 110 -3.97 -0.79 4.25
N GLU A 111 -3.94 -1.42 5.43
CA GLU A 111 -3.46 -0.79 6.65
C GLU A 111 -1.96 -0.46 6.56
N PHE A 112 -1.15 -1.41 6.08
CA PHE A 112 0.29 -1.23 5.95
C PHE A 112 0.66 -0.05 5.03
N ILE A 113 0.07 0.06 3.83
CA ILE A 113 0.37 1.18 2.93
C ILE A 113 -0.13 2.52 3.47
N LYS A 114 -1.25 2.56 4.21
CA LYS A 114 -1.73 3.76 4.89
C LYS A 114 -0.76 4.22 5.99
N ALA A 115 -0.25 3.29 6.79
CA ALA A 115 0.75 3.58 7.82
C ALA A 115 2.06 4.11 7.19
N GLN A 116 2.57 3.47 6.14
CA GLN A 116 3.80 3.88 5.46
C GLN A 116 3.64 5.22 4.73
N GLN A 117 2.52 5.48 4.04
CA GLN A 117 2.25 6.79 3.44
C GLN A 117 2.33 7.91 4.48
N LYS A 118 1.70 7.71 5.65
CA LYS A 118 1.70 8.69 6.74
C LYS A 118 3.09 8.91 7.34
N GLU A 119 3.89 7.86 7.49
CA GLU A 119 5.28 7.93 7.96
C GLU A 119 6.17 8.67 6.95
N ILE A 120 6.11 8.28 5.67
CA ILE A 120 6.89 8.88 4.59
C ILE A 120 6.54 10.37 4.40
N VAL A 121 5.26 10.72 4.36
CA VAL A 121 4.82 12.12 4.25
C VAL A 121 5.33 12.95 5.44
N LYS A 122 5.24 12.44 6.67
CA LYS A 122 5.74 13.13 7.87
C LYS A 122 7.24 13.44 7.78
N GLU A 123 8.08 12.49 7.35
CA GLU A 123 9.52 12.73 7.23
C GLU A 123 9.87 13.66 6.06
N LEU A 124 9.16 13.58 4.94
CA LEU A 124 9.33 14.50 3.80
C LEU A 124 8.92 15.94 4.17
N GLU A 125 7.83 16.13 4.93
CA GLU A 125 7.42 17.43 5.47
C GLU A 125 8.45 17.99 6.46
N ALA A 126 9.08 17.14 7.28
CA ALA A 126 10.12 17.57 8.21
C ALA A 126 11.41 18.03 7.51
N ILE A 127 11.68 17.51 6.30
CA ILE A 127 12.84 17.86 5.48
C ILE A 127 12.58 19.09 4.61
N ASP A 128 11.39 19.21 4.02
CA ASP A 128 11.02 20.36 3.18
C ASP A 128 10.63 21.58 4.02
N GLY A 129 9.92 21.39 5.13
CA GLY A 129 9.34 22.47 5.95
C GLY A 129 7.99 22.98 5.44
N LYS A 130 7.50 22.50 4.29
CA LYS A 130 6.11 22.69 3.83
C LYS A 130 5.26 21.45 4.07
N LYS A 131 3.94 21.60 3.90
CA LYS A 131 2.93 20.54 4.07
C LYS A 131 2.48 19.97 2.74
N PHE A 132 2.15 18.67 2.72
CA PHE A 132 1.49 18.04 1.57
C PHE A 132 0.02 18.43 1.54
N GLN A 133 -0.52 18.72 0.35
CA GLN A 133 -1.95 18.71 0.10
C GLN A 133 -2.39 17.24 0.04
N ILE A 134 -3.39 16.88 0.86
CA ILE A 134 -3.92 15.52 0.95
C ILE A 134 -5.34 15.53 0.38
N ASP A 135 -5.54 14.81 -0.73
CA ASP A 135 -6.84 14.56 -1.34
C ASP A 135 -7.25 13.09 -1.10
N THR A 136 -8.46 12.86 -0.58
CA THR A 136 -9.00 11.52 -0.31
C THR A 136 -10.24 11.32 -1.16
N TRP A 137 -10.17 10.34 -2.06
CA TRP A 137 -11.18 10.09 -3.09
C TRP A 137 -11.67 8.65 -3.01
N ASN A 138 -12.93 8.42 -3.38
CA ASN A 138 -13.58 7.11 -3.38
C ASN A 138 -13.94 6.70 -4.82
N ARG A 139 -14.24 5.40 -5.03
CA ARG A 139 -14.81 4.89 -6.29
C ARG A 139 -16.22 4.36 -6.07
N GLU A 140 -17.06 4.47 -7.10
CA GLU A 140 -18.43 3.97 -7.12
C GLU A 140 -18.50 2.45 -6.90
N HIS A 141 -17.61 1.68 -7.56
CA HIS A 141 -17.52 0.22 -7.42
C HIS A 141 -16.60 -0.24 -6.27
N GLY A 142 -16.52 0.56 -5.20
CA GLY A 142 -15.75 0.24 -4.00
C GLY A 142 -14.28 0.66 -4.04
N GLY A 143 -13.75 0.96 -2.85
CA GLY A 143 -12.38 1.47 -2.69
C GLY A 143 -12.24 2.97 -3.02
N GLY A 144 -11.03 3.38 -3.36
CA GLY A 144 -10.61 4.77 -3.43
C GLY A 144 -9.10 4.95 -3.38
N GLY A 145 -8.64 6.06 -2.81
CA GLY A 145 -7.24 6.32 -2.56
C GLY A 145 -7.00 7.58 -1.76
N ILE A 146 -5.75 7.79 -1.38
CA ILE A 146 -5.27 9.05 -0.77
C ILE A 146 -4.10 9.53 -1.62
N SER A 147 -4.26 10.70 -2.22
CA SER A 147 -3.24 11.37 -3.00
C SER A 147 -2.61 12.48 -2.16
N SER A 148 -1.38 12.27 -1.69
CA SER A 148 -0.61 13.28 -0.98
C SER A 148 0.37 13.92 -1.96
N VAL A 149 0.20 15.20 -2.29
CA VAL A 149 1.04 15.95 -3.24
C VAL A 149 1.61 17.21 -2.58
N LEU A 150 2.89 17.46 -2.80
CA LEU A 150 3.59 18.70 -2.44
C LEU A 150 4.23 19.27 -3.71
N GLN A 151 4.03 20.56 -3.95
CA GLN A 151 4.57 21.26 -5.11
C GLN A 151 5.19 22.58 -4.65
N ASP A 152 6.18 23.08 -5.40
CA ASP A 152 6.88 24.34 -5.12
C ASP A 152 7.50 24.37 -3.72
N GLY A 153 7.95 23.20 -3.23
CA GLY A 153 8.63 23.02 -1.95
C GLY A 153 9.98 23.73 -1.86
N ASN A 154 10.53 23.71 -0.65
CA ASN A 154 11.87 24.26 -0.41
C ASN A 154 12.95 23.29 -0.89
N VAL A 155 12.72 21.97 -0.73
CA VAL A 155 13.62 20.87 -1.08
C VAL A 155 13.09 20.09 -2.28
N PHE A 156 11.78 19.80 -2.32
CA PHE A 156 11.13 19.08 -3.40
C PHE A 156 10.34 20.04 -4.29
N GLU A 157 10.70 20.12 -5.56
CA GLU A 157 10.02 20.99 -6.54
C GLU A 157 8.63 20.42 -6.88
N LYS A 158 8.53 19.10 -6.95
CA LYS A 158 7.27 18.35 -6.91
C LYS A 158 7.53 16.98 -6.27
N ALA A 159 6.63 16.57 -5.39
CA ALA A 159 6.64 15.30 -4.70
C ALA A 159 5.21 14.76 -4.61
N GLY A 160 5.02 13.47 -4.82
CA GLY A 160 3.75 12.82 -4.55
C GLY A 160 3.93 11.44 -3.98
N VAL A 161 3.11 11.12 -2.99
CA VAL A 161 3.07 9.83 -2.29
C VAL A 161 1.61 9.39 -2.28
N ASN A 162 1.22 8.60 -3.29
CA ASN A 162 -0.16 8.19 -3.51
C ASN A 162 -0.37 6.75 -3.02
N ILE A 163 -1.51 6.49 -2.40
CA ILE A 163 -2.04 5.13 -2.26
C ILE A 163 -3.35 5.00 -3.04
N SER A 164 -3.56 3.82 -3.60
CA SER A 164 -4.83 3.40 -4.20
C SER A 164 -5.23 2.07 -3.60
N ILE A 165 -6.54 1.89 -3.33
CA ILE A 165 -7.17 0.64 -2.92
C ILE A 165 -8.37 0.45 -3.85
N VAL A 166 -8.29 -0.52 -4.74
CA VAL A 166 -9.27 -0.74 -5.82
C VAL A 166 -9.92 -2.09 -5.64
N TYR A 167 -11.24 -2.10 -5.73
CA TYR A 167 -12.07 -3.28 -5.92
C TYR A 167 -12.73 -3.21 -7.31
N GLY A 168 -13.23 -4.34 -7.80
CA GLY A 168 -14.04 -4.41 -9.01
C GLY A 168 -14.10 -5.82 -9.61
N THR A 169 -14.55 -5.91 -10.86
CA THR A 169 -14.71 -7.18 -11.58
C THR A 169 -13.86 -7.20 -12.84
N LEU A 170 -13.10 -8.27 -13.06
CA LEU A 170 -12.31 -8.49 -14.26
C LEU A 170 -13.18 -9.08 -15.39
N PRO A 171 -13.19 -8.47 -16.59
CA PRO A 171 -13.79 -9.11 -17.76
C PRO A 171 -12.89 -10.24 -18.29
N ARG A 172 -13.50 -11.25 -18.91
CA ARG A 172 -12.80 -12.41 -19.51
C ARG A 172 -11.53 -12.06 -20.31
N ALA A 173 -11.57 -11.03 -21.16
CA ALA A 173 -10.41 -10.61 -21.98
C ALA A 173 -9.24 -9.98 -21.18
N ALA A 174 -9.46 -9.63 -19.91
CA ALA A 174 -8.38 -9.28 -18.97
C ALA A 174 -7.86 -10.55 -18.26
N ILE A 175 -8.78 -11.43 -17.82
CA ILE A 175 -8.45 -12.74 -17.22
C ILE A 175 -7.53 -13.55 -18.14
N GLU A 176 -7.88 -13.66 -19.43
CA GLU A 176 -7.09 -14.38 -20.44
C GLU A 176 -5.65 -13.83 -20.61
N LYS A 177 -5.41 -12.55 -20.30
CA LYS A 177 -4.07 -11.95 -20.30
C LYS A 177 -3.29 -12.25 -19.02
N MET A 178 -3.93 -12.20 -17.85
CA MET A 178 -3.30 -12.56 -16.57
C MET A 178 -2.94 -14.04 -16.48
N ARG A 179 -3.73 -14.91 -17.12
CA ARG A 179 -3.48 -16.37 -17.22
C ARG A 179 -2.21 -16.77 -17.97
N VAL A 180 -1.54 -15.84 -18.65
CA VAL A 180 -0.21 -16.08 -19.25
C VAL A 180 0.82 -16.37 -18.16
N ASN A 181 0.75 -15.65 -17.03
CA ASN A 181 1.66 -15.78 -15.90
C ASN A 181 1.00 -16.57 -14.75
N HIS A 182 -0.24 -16.25 -14.37
CA HIS A 182 -0.94 -16.85 -13.24
C HIS A 182 -1.88 -17.98 -13.67
N LYS A 183 -1.32 -19.19 -13.82
CA LYS A 183 -2.02 -20.37 -14.36
C LYS A 183 -3.04 -20.99 -13.41
N ALA A 184 -3.02 -20.63 -12.12
CA ALA A 184 -3.99 -21.07 -11.11
C ALA A 184 -5.43 -20.61 -11.42
N ILE A 185 -5.59 -19.54 -12.19
CA ILE A 185 -6.91 -19.03 -12.57
C ILE A 185 -7.57 -19.98 -13.58
N ASP A 186 -8.82 -20.35 -13.29
CA ASP A 186 -9.66 -21.26 -14.07
C ASP A 186 -9.95 -20.74 -15.50
N PRO A 187 -9.86 -21.58 -16.57
CA PRO A 187 -10.16 -21.19 -17.95
C PRO A 187 -11.64 -20.91 -18.30
N GLU A 188 -12.59 -21.40 -17.50
CA GLU A 188 -14.03 -21.32 -17.79
C GLU A 188 -14.70 -20.10 -17.13
N VAL A 189 -14.03 -19.45 -16.18
CA VAL A 189 -14.58 -18.30 -15.44
C VAL A 189 -14.69 -17.06 -16.32
N ASN A 190 -15.92 -16.57 -16.49
CA ASN A 190 -16.23 -15.42 -17.34
C ASN A 190 -15.99 -14.06 -16.65
N SER A 191 -15.96 -14.04 -15.31
CA SER A 191 -15.77 -12.84 -14.49
C SER A 191 -15.23 -13.20 -13.11
N LEU A 192 -14.23 -12.46 -12.61
CA LEU A 192 -13.68 -12.60 -11.25
C LEU A 192 -13.77 -11.28 -10.51
N GLU A 193 -14.13 -11.31 -9.23
CA GLU A 193 -13.87 -10.17 -8.34
C GLU A 193 -12.34 -10.02 -8.17
N PHE A 194 -11.86 -8.78 -8.09
CA PHE A 194 -10.44 -8.50 -7.82
C PHE A 194 -10.24 -7.36 -6.84
N PHE A 195 -9.10 -7.42 -6.17
CA PHE A 195 -8.54 -6.40 -5.31
C PHE A 195 -7.16 -5.99 -5.84
N ALA A 196 -6.87 -4.69 -5.83
CA ALA A 196 -5.55 -4.15 -6.10
C ALA A 196 -5.26 -2.99 -5.15
N ALA A 197 -4.24 -3.11 -4.31
CA ALA A 197 -3.81 -2.03 -3.43
C ALA A 197 -2.30 -1.79 -3.51
N GLY A 198 -1.89 -0.53 -3.44
CA GLY A 198 -0.46 -0.20 -3.47
C GLY A 198 -0.14 1.25 -3.15
N LEU A 199 1.10 1.46 -2.73
CA LEU A 199 1.74 2.77 -2.56
C LEU A 199 2.63 3.04 -3.77
N SER A 200 2.48 4.21 -4.38
CA SER A 200 3.33 4.67 -5.48
C SER A 200 3.76 6.11 -5.22
N MET A 201 5.06 6.39 -5.32
CA MET A 201 5.61 7.73 -5.13
C MET A 201 6.61 8.11 -6.22
N VAL A 202 6.70 9.41 -6.49
CA VAL A 202 7.82 10.03 -7.20
C VAL A 202 8.17 11.32 -6.49
N LEU A 203 9.45 11.55 -6.23
CA LEU A 203 9.96 12.75 -5.58
C LEU A 203 11.00 13.39 -6.50
N HIS A 204 10.80 14.67 -6.86
CA HIS A 204 11.70 15.46 -7.67
C HIS A 204 12.30 16.61 -6.85
N PRO A 205 13.53 16.46 -6.32
CA PRO A 205 14.23 17.55 -5.67
C PRO A 205 14.44 18.77 -6.57
N LYS A 206 14.43 19.95 -5.94
CA LYS A 206 14.70 21.24 -6.57
C LYS A 206 16.18 21.43 -6.90
N ASN A 207 17.07 20.88 -6.06
CA ASN A 207 18.52 20.93 -6.23
C ASN A 207 19.00 19.85 -7.23
N PRO A 208 19.80 20.19 -8.26
CA PRO A 208 20.37 19.21 -9.20
C PRO A 208 21.25 18.13 -8.57
N MET A 209 21.86 18.40 -7.41
CA MET A 209 22.69 17.42 -6.70
C MET A 209 21.86 16.35 -5.99
N ALA A 210 20.58 16.62 -5.74
CA ALA A 210 19.67 15.70 -5.06
C ALA A 210 18.90 14.84 -6.09
N PRO A 211 18.98 13.50 -6.02
CA PRO A 211 18.39 12.62 -7.02
C PRO A 211 16.86 12.57 -6.95
N THR A 212 16.22 12.45 -8.12
CA THR A 212 14.83 11.97 -8.19
C THR A 212 14.79 10.52 -7.72
N VAL A 213 13.74 10.12 -7.03
CA VAL A 213 13.49 8.72 -6.68
C VAL A 213 12.06 8.33 -7.04
N HIS A 214 11.90 7.07 -7.44
CA HIS A 214 10.61 6.42 -7.62
C HIS A 214 10.54 5.18 -6.73
N LEU A 215 9.33 4.88 -6.27
CA LEU A 215 9.03 3.66 -5.54
C LEU A 215 7.58 3.24 -5.81
N ASN A 216 7.37 1.94 -5.96
CA ASN A 216 6.05 1.32 -6.01
C ASN A 216 6.06 0.02 -5.19
N TYR A 217 5.04 -0.22 -4.38
CA TYR A 217 4.76 -1.55 -3.81
C TYR A 217 3.26 -1.80 -3.89
N ARG A 218 2.88 -2.90 -4.54
CA ARG A 218 1.50 -3.27 -4.84
C ARG A 218 1.25 -4.75 -4.53
N TYR A 219 -0.01 -5.05 -4.23
CA TYR A 219 -0.58 -6.37 -4.08
C TYR A 219 -1.80 -6.48 -4.98
N PHE A 220 -1.96 -7.61 -5.64
CA PHE A 220 -3.13 -7.95 -6.43
C PHE A 220 -3.67 -9.30 -5.97
N GLU A 221 -5.00 -9.44 -5.93
CA GLU A 221 -5.70 -10.67 -5.56
C GLU A 221 -6.99 -10.82 -6.39
N THR A 222 -7.20 -11.97 -7.02
CA THR A 222 -8.53 -12.39 -7.51
C THR A 222 -9.24 -13.16 -6.40
N ALA A 223 -10.58 -13.05 -6.35
CA ALA A 223 -11.39 -13.76 -5.36
C ALA A 223 -12.42 -14.69 -6.02
N ASN A 224 -12.70 -15.80 -5.34
CA ASN A 224 -13.80 -16.70 -5.64
C ASN A 224 -15.14 -16.06 -5.20
N PRO A 225 -16.30 -16.54 -5.70
CA PRO A 225 -17.62 -15.97 -5.36
C PRO A 225 -18.00 -15.99 -3.87
N ASP A 226 -17.32 -16.78 -3.04
CA ASP A 226 -17.49 -16.80 -1.57
C ASP A 226 -16.65 -15.74 -0.83
N GLY A 227 -15.71 -15.08 -1.54
CA GLY A 227 -14.78 -14.07 -1.02
C GLY A 227 -13.39 -14.60 -0.63
N THR A 228 -13.13 -15.89 -0.81
CA THR A 228 -11.79 -16.50 -0.62
C THR A 228 -10.83 -16.11 -1.74
N SER A 229 -9.54 -16.04 -1.44
CA SER A 229 -8.48 -15.77 -2.42
C SER A 229 -8.42 -16.89 -3.46
N ASN A 230 -8.30 -16.52 -4.74
CA ASN A 230 -8.16 -17.43 -5.88
C ASN A 230 -6.70 -17.47 -6.38
N ALA A 231 -6.16 -16.33 -6.81
CA ALA A 231 -4.76 -16.13 -7.17
C ALA A 231 -4.30 -14.75 -6.69
N TRP A 232 -3.04 -14.62 -6.27
CA TRP A 232 -2.51 -13.38 -5.72
C TRP A 232 -1.05 -13.18 -6.15
N TRP A 233 -0.60 -11.93 -6.21
CA TRP A 233 0.81 -11.62 -6.40
C TRP A 233 1.20 -10.26 -5.83
N PHE A 234 2.48 -10.13 -5.49
CA PHE A 234 3.10 -8.86 -5.17
C PHE A 234 3.93 -8.35 -6.35
N GLY A 235 4.00 -7.02 -6.48
CA GLY A 235 4.89 -6.35 -7.40
C GLY A 235 5.44 -5.09 -6.76
N GLY A 236 6.57 -4.59 -7.24
CA GLY A 236 7.14 -3.37 -6.68
C GLY A 236 8.58 -3.10 -7.04
N GLY A 237 9.19 -2.22 -6.27
CA GLY A 237 10.56 -1.77 -6.47
C GLY A 237 10.79 -0.34 -6.02
N THR A 238 12.04 0.08 -6.12
CA THR A 238 12.47 1.47 -5.95
C THR A 238 13.74 1.71 -6.74
N ASP A 239 13.84 2.86 -7.40
CA ASP A 239 14.96 3.21 -8.28
C ASP A 239 15.36 4.69 -8.13
N LEU A 240 16.66 4.95 -8.31
CA LEU A 240 17.25 6.27 -8.10
C LEU A 240 17.69 6.91 -9.42
N THR A 241 17.21 8.12 -9.69
CA THR A 241 17.49 8.92 -10.89
C THR A 241 18.26 10.20 -10.52
N PRO A 242 19.60 10.14 -10.38
CA PRO A 242 20.45 11.31 -10.19
C PRO A 242 20.54 12.18 -11.46
N SER A 243 20.76 13.48 -11.27
CA SER A 243 21.28 14.36 -12.35
C SER A 243 22.80 14.51 -12.28
N TYR A 244 23.40 14.36 -11.10
CA TYR A 244 24.84 14.24 -10.92
C TYR A 244 25.18 12.98 -10.14
N LEU A 245 26.12 12.18 -10.65
CA LEU A 245 26.47 10.90 -10.06
C LEU A 245 27.43 11.06 -8.87
N PHE A 246 26.94 10.69 -7.69
CA PHE A 246 27.72 10.51 -6.46
C PHE A 246 27.77 9.01 -6.14
N ASP A 247 28.95 8.41 -6.16
CA ASP A 247 29.12 6.96 -6.04
C ASP A 247 28.79 6.49 -4.62
N GLU A 248 29.07 7.32 -3.61
CA GLU A 248 28.74 7.07 -2.20
C GLU A 248 27.24 7.08 -1.90
N ASP A 249 26.43 7.76 -2.72
CA ASP A 249 24.97 7.75 -2.60
C ASP A 249 24.36 6.55 -3.32
N ALA A 250 24.91 6.20 -4.49
CA ALA A 250 24.54 5.01 -5.23
C ALA A 250 24.81 3.73 -4.41
N ILE A 251 26.01 3.61 -3.84
CA ILE A 251 26.40 2.53 -2.93
C ILE A 251 25.49 2.51 -1.70
N HIS A 252 25.19 3.67 -1.08
CA HIS A 252 24.29 3.74 0.08
C HIS A 252 22.87 3.25 -0.24
N PHE A 253 22.30 3.71 -1.36
CA PHE A 253 20.95 3.35 -1.80
C PHE A 253 20.85 1.84 -2.07
N HIS A 254 21.70 1.33 -2.97
CA HIS A 254 21.73 -0.08 -3.35
C HIS A 254 22.06 -0.99 -2.16
N LYS A 255 23.01 -0.61 -1.29
CA LYS A 255 23.31 -1.39 -0.08
C LYS A 255 22.10 -1.51 0.84
N THR A 256 21.42 -0.40 1.11
CA THR A 256 20.28 -0.39 2.04
C THR A 256 19.13 -1.27 1.53
N ILE A 257 18.95 -1.33 0.20
CA ILE A 257 17.97 -2.20 -0.46
C ILE A 257 18.44 -3.67 -0.43
N LYS A 258 19.72 -3.94 -0.70
CA LYS A 258 20.30 -5.28 -0.59
C LYS A 258 20.19 -5.82 0.83
N ASP A 259 20.50 -5.02 1.83
CA ASP A 259 20.35 -5.33 3.26
C ASP A 259 18.89 -5.56 3.66
N ALA A 260 17.90 -5.18 2.84
CA ALA A 260 16.49 -5.56 2.99
C ALA A 260 16.15 -6.88 2.28
N CYS A 261 16.66 -7.10 1.06
CA CYS A 261 16.48 -8.34 0.29
C CYS A 261 17.14 -9.56 0.96
N ASP A 262 18.40 -9.42 1.41
CA ASP A 262 19.22 -10.48 2.01
C ASP A 262 18.63 -11.08 3.30
N LYS A 263 17.61 -10.43 3.90
CA LYS A 263 16.83 -10.93 5.05
C LYS A 263 15.82 -12.02 4.68
N HIS A 264 15.43 -12.10 3.40
CA HIS A 264 14.42 -13.01 2.88
C HIS A 264 15.04 -14.03 1.93
N ASP A 265 15.80 -13.56 0.94
CA ASP A 265 16.55 -14.42 0.03
C ASP A 265 17.71 -13.63 -0.61
N LYS A 266 18.91 -14.22 -0.63
CA LYS A 266 20.12 -13.56 -1.17
C LYS A 266 20.13 -13.50 -2.69
N SER A 267 19.29 -14.28 -3.37
CA SER A 267 19.10 -14.23 -4.82
C SER A 267 18.26 -13.02 -5.28
N TYR A 268 17.44 -12.44 -4.39
CA TYR A 268 16.49 -11.38 -4.72
C TYR A 268 17.17 -10.11 -5.21
N TYR A 269 18.17 -9.58 -4.49
CA TYR A 269 18.80 -8.32 -4.90
C TYR A 269 19.44 -8.43 -6.30
N PRO A 270 20.31 -9.41 -6.62
CA PRO A 270 20.86 -9.54 -7.97
C PRO A 270 19.78 -9.67 -9.05
N ARG A 271 18.78 -10.54 -8.85
CA ARG A 271 17.70 -10.78 -9.82
C ARG A 271 16.86 -9.53 -10.06
N PHE A 272 16.47 -8.83 -9.00
CA PHE A 272 15.60 -7.65 -9.09
C PHE A 272 16.35 -6.38 -9.48
N LYS A 273 17.67 -6.31 -9.26
CA LYS A 273 18.55 -5.26 -9.80
C LYS A 273 18.71 -5.41 -11.31
N GLU A 274 19.02 -6.61 -11.80
CA GLU A 274 19.08 -6.89 -13.26
C GLU A 274 17.72 -6.64 -13.94
N TRP A 275 16.60 -6.92 -13.25
CA TRP A 275 15.27 -6.57 -13.75
C TRP A 275 15.02 -5.04 -13.74
N CYS A 276 15.48 -4.33 -12.72
CA CYS A 276 15.40 -2.87 -12.62
C CYS A 276 16.10 -2.17 -13.80
N ASP A 277 17.34 -2.56 -14.07
CA ASP A 277 18.17 -1.98 -15.15
C ASP A 277 17.54 -2.21 -16.53
N ARG A 278 16.92 -3.38 -16.75
CA ARG A 278 16.22 -3.74 -18.00
C ARG A 278 14.83 -3.10 -18.12
N TYR A 279 14.12 -2.89 -17.02
CA TYR A 279 12.80 -2.27 -17.03
C TYR A 279 12.88 -0.77 -17.30
N PHE A 280 13.73 -0.05 -16.56
CA PHE A 280 13.85 1.41 -16.65
C PHE A 280 14.79 1.89 -17.77
N TYR A 281 14.70 1.26 -18.96
CA TYR A 281 15.58 1.54 -20.10
C TYR A 281 14.87 2.33 -21.22
N ASN A 282 15.37 3.53 -21.54
CA ASN A 282 14.90 4.35 -22.65
C ASN A 282 15.43 3.80 -23.98
N LYS A 283 14.70 2.82 -24.56
CA LYS A 283 15.08 2.11 -25.81
C LYS A 283 15.36 3.01 -27.02
N HIS A 284 14.80 4.23 -27.06
CA HIS A 284 15.04 5.20 -28.14
C HIS A 284 16.20 6.18 -27.84
N ARG A 285 16.91 6.01 -26.72
CA ARG A 285 18.10 6.77 -26.30
C ARG A 285 19.32 5.89 -26.02
N ASN A 286 19.13 4.58 -25.87
CA ASN A 286 20.13 3.62 -25.40
C ASN A 286 20.76 3.99 -24.04
N GLU A 287 19.94 4.49 -23.11
CA GLU A 287 20.32 4.76 -21.72
C GLU A 287 19.20 4.34 -20.76
N SER A 288 19.58 3.95 -19.54
CA SER A 288 18.65 3.82 -18.41
C SER A 288 18.15 5.20 -17.93
N ARG A 289 16.97 5.20 -17.30
CA ARG A 289 16.35 6.40 -16.70
C ARG A 289 17.23 6.98 -15.58
N GLY A 290 17.76 6.08 -14.76
CA GLY A 290 18.59 6.33 -13.58
C GLY A 290 19.47 5.11 -13.26
N ILE A 291 20.15 5.12 -12.13
CA ILE A 291 21.17 4.11 -11.75
C ILE A 291 20.59 2.79 -11.18
N GLY A 292 19.35 2.46 -11.56
CA GLY A 292 18.64 1.29 -11.09
C GLY A 292 18.26 1.33 -9.61
N GLY A 293 18.11 0.15 -9.03
CA GLY A 293 17.62 -0.13 -7.69
C GLY A 293 17.15 -1.58 -7.63
N ILE A 294 15.89 -1.82 -7.28
CA ILE A 294 15.23 -3.11 -7.53
C ILE A 294 13.88 -2.91 -8.25
N PHE A 295 13.52 -3.88 -9.09
CA PHE A 295 12.19 -4.02 -9.68
C PHE A 295 11.76 -5.49 -9.67
N PHE A 296 10.49 -5.73 -9.34
CA PHE A 296 9.87 -7.04 -9.42
C PHE A 296 8.38 -6.95 -9.77
N ASP A 297 7.88 -8.01 -10.39
CA ASP A 297 6.48 -8.20 -10.77
C ASP A 297 6.12 -9.67 -10.55
N ASP A 298 4.83 -9.96 -10.48
CA ASP A 298 4.29 -11.33 -10.51
C ASP A 298 4.89 -12.30 -9.46
N LEU A 299 5.28 -11.80 -8.28
CA LEU A 299 5.70 -12.64 -7.15
C LEU A 299 4.47 -13.29 -6.50
N ASP A 300 4.17 -14.51 -6.93
CA ASP A 300 3.08 -15.36 -6.44
C ASP A 300 3.58 -16.58 -5.64
N GLU A 301 2.65 -17.48 -5.36
CA GLU A 301 2.84 -18.76 -4.65
C GLU A 301 3.94 -19.68 -5.20
N GLN A 302 4.40 -19.48 -6.44
CA GLN A 302 5.52 -20.23 -7.02
C GLN A 302 6.89 -19.77 -6.47
N GLU A 303 6.97 -18.57 -5.89
CA GLU A 303 8.21 -18.01 -5.33
C GLU A 303 8.34 -18.30 -3.82
N LYS A 304 7.33 -17.89 -3.03
CA LYS A 304 7.14 -18.17 -1.59
C LYS A 304 5.64 -18.10 -1.27
N ASP A 305 5.24 -18.47 -0.06
CA ASP A 305 3.88 -18.19 0.44
C ASP A 305 3.58 -16.68 0.60
N GLN A 306 2.31 -16.38 0.81
CA GLN A 306 1.76 -15.02 0.88
C GLN A 306 2.31 -14.21 2.07
N GLU A 307 2.60 -14.86 3.21
CA GLU A 307 3.12 -14.20 4.41
C GLU A 307 4.60 -13.82 4.25
N ASN A 308 5.42 -14.74 3.75
CA ASN A 308 6.83 -14.46 3.46
C ASN A 308 6.98 -13.41 2.36
N THR A 309 6.12 -13.43 1.33
CA THR A 309 6.14 -12.42 0.26
C THR A 309 5.67 -11.04 0.78
N PHE A 310 4.67 -11.00 1.66
CA PHE A 310 4.27 -9.76 2.34
C PHE A 310 5.38 -9.23 3.26
N ALA A 311 6.06 -10.09 4.02
CA ALA A 311 7.17 -9.70 4.88
C ALA A 311 8.37 -9.14 4.10
N PHE A 312 8.63 -9.67 2.89
CA PHE A 312 9.59 -9.12 1.94
C PHE A 312 9.17 -7.72 1.45
N ALA A 313 7.93 -7.57 0.96
CA ALA A 313 7.39 -6.28 0.52
C ALA A 313 7.40 -5.23 1.64
N GLN A 314 7.05 -5.62 2.88
CA GLN A 314 7.16 -4.75 4.05
C GLN A 314 8.60 -4.30 4.30
N SER A 315 9.56 -5.22 4.20
CA SER A 315 10.97 -4.93 4.47
C SER A 315 11.56 -3.96 3.46
N CYS A 316 11.20 -4.10 2.19
CA CYS A 316 11.72 -3.26 1.11
C CYS A 316 11.02 -1.90 1.01
N LEU A 317 9.75 -1.77 1.42
CA LEU A 317 9.10 -0.47 1.61
C LEU A 317 9.71 0.27 2.82
N LYS A 318 9.87 -0.39 3.96
CA LYS A 318 10.51 0.19 5.17
C LYS A 318 11.97 0.62 4.93
N ALA A 319 12.66 0.01 3.96
CA ALA A 319 14.03 0.37 3.57
C ALA A 319 14.15 1.71 2.82
N PHE A 320 13.04 2.27 2.32
CA PHE A 320 13.04 3.51 1.53
C PHE A 320 13.57 4.74 2.30
N LEU A 321 13.06 4.99 3.51
CA LEU A 321 13.48 6.17 4.27
C LEU A 321 14.98 6.08 4.66
N PRO A 322 15.50 4.93 5.16
CA PRO A 322 16.93 4.73 5.32
C PRO A 322 17.76 4.85 4.03
N SER A 323 17.25 4.44 2.86
CA SER A 323 18.02 4.49 1.61
C SER A 323 18.06 5.89 0.98
N TYR A 324 17.01 6.71 1.14
CA TYR A 324 16.87 8.00 0.46
C TYR A 324 17.12 9.23 1.34
N ILE A 325 16.68 9.23 2.61
CA ILE A 325 16.76 10.43 3.45
C ILE A 325 18.22 10.86 3.74
N PRO A 326 19.18 9.97 4.03
CA PRO A 326 20.59 10.35 4.20
C PRO A 326 21.23 10.93 2.94
N ILE A 327 20.69 10.63 1.74
CA ILE A 327 21.14 11.24 0.49
C ILE A 327 20.60 12.66 0.39
N ILE A 328 19.30 12.87 0.58
CA ILE A 328 18.68 14.19 0.51
C ILE A 328 19.27 15.15 1.55
N GLN A 329 19.56 14.69 2.78
CA GLN A 329 20.22 15.50 3.80
C GLN A 329 21.63 15.98 3.40
N LYS A 330 22.41 15.20 2.65
CA LYS A 330 23.71 15.62 2.12
C LYS A 330 23.58 16.61 0.94
N ARG A 331 22.60 16.41 0.07
CA ARG A 331 22.56 17.04 -1.27
C ARG A 331 21.65 18.25 -1.39
N LYS A 332 20.60 18.37 -0.57
CA LYS A 332 19.57 19.42 -0.73
C LYS A 332 20.11 20.85 -0.66
N ASP A 333 21.14 21.08 0.17
CA ASP A 333 21.72 22.41 0.42
C ASP A 333 23.03 22.66 -0.36
N MET A 334 23.44 21.74 -1.24
CA MET A 334 24.67 21.94 -2.04
C MET A 334 24.51 23.12 -3.01
N PRO A 335 25.53 24.00 -3.17
CA PRO A 335 25.49 25.02 -4.21
C PRO A 335 25.47 24.37 -5.60
N TYR A 336 24.74 24.99 -6.52
CA TYR A 336 24.67 24.60 -7.93
C TYR A 336 24.64 25.85 -8.82
N THR A 337 25.02 25.68 -10.08
CA THR A 337 24.99 26.70 -11.13
C THR A 337 23.78 26.53 -12.04
N GLU A 338 23.42 27.58 -12.79
CA GLU A 338 22.32 27.49 -13.77
C GLU A 338 22.56 26.42 -14.85
N LYS A 339 23.83 26.16 -15.24
CA LYS A 339 24.17 25.03 -16.12
C LYS A 339 23.78 23.68 -15.52
N GLU A 340 24.03 23.49 -14.22
CA GLU A 340 23.67 22.26 -13.50
C GLU A 340 22.15 22.15 -13.33
N LYS A 341 21.43 23.27 -13.25
CA LYS A 341 19.95 23.31 -13.28
C LYS A 341 19.40 23.01 -14.68
N GLU A 342 19.97 23.56 -15.76
CA GLU A 342 19.64 23.18 -17.14
C GLU A 342 19.80 21.68 -17.37
N TRP A 343 20.92 21.09 -16.92
CA TRP A 343 21.15 19.65 -17.03
C TRP A 343 20.11 18.82 -16.27
N GLN A 344 19.70 19.26 -15.07
CA GLN A 344 18.58 18.63 -14.35
C GLN A 344 17.30 18.62 -15.22
N GLN A 345 17.00 19.70 -15.95
CA GLN A 345 15.82 19.74 -16.82
C GLN A 345 15.93 18.77 -18.01
N ILE A 346 17.13 18.58 -18.56
CA ILE A 346 17.39 17.62 -19.64
C ILE A 346 17.25 16.17 -19.13
N ARG A 347 17.78 15.85 -17.94
CA ARG A 347 17.57 14.53 -17.30
C ARG A 347 16.10 14.29 -16.93
N ARG A 348 15.37 15.31 -16.49
CA ARG A 348 13.92 15.23 -16.28
C ARG A 348 13.14 15.03 -17.58
N GLY A 349 13.62 15.58 -18.70
CA GLY A 349 13.11 15.26 -20.04
C GLY A 349 13.17 13.76 -20.34
N ARG A 350 14.29 13.09 -20.00
CA ARG A 350 14.45 11.63 -20.11
C ARG A 350 13.54 10.82 -19.17
N TYR A 351 13.20 11.40 -18.01
CA TYR A 351 12.24 10.81 -17.08
C TYR A 351 10.80 10.85 -17.64
N VAL A 352 10.40 11.98 -18.22
CA VAL A 352 9.11 12.12 -18.92
C VAL A 352 9.04 11.23 -20.18
N GLU A 353 10.12 11.17 -20.96
CA GLU A 353 10.25 10.22 -22.09
C GLU A 353 10.02 8.77 -21.67
N PHE A 354 10.52 8.36 -20.50
CA PHE A 354 10.28 7.00 -20.00
C PHE A 354 8.81 6.79 -19.61
N ASN A 355 8.27 7.66 -18.74
CA ASN A 355 6.94 7.48 -18.17
C ASN A 355 5.83 7.54 -19.23
N LEU A 356 5.99 8.30 -20.31
CA LEU A 356 4.96 8.44 -21.36
C LEU A 356 5.11 7.46 -22.53
N VAL A 357 6.27 6.80 -22.70
CA VAL A 357 6.53 5.89 -23.84
C VAL A 357 6.71 4.43 -23.44
N HIS A 358 7.34 4.16 -22.30
CA HIS A 358 7.76 2.79 -21.92
C HIS A 358 7.08 2.25 -20.65
N ASP A 359 6.62 3.10 -19.73
CA ASP A 359 6.06 2.62 -18.47
C ASP A 359 4.67 1.99 -18.64
N ARG A 360 4.59 0.68 -18.34
CA ARG A 360 3.34 -0.09 -18.35
C ARG A 360 2.29 0.47 -17.38
N GLY A 361 2.72 0.97 -16.22
CA GLY A 361 1.80 1.46 -15.17
C GLY A 361 1.05 2.72 -15.61
N THR A 362 1.78 3.72 -16.10
CA THR A 362 1.26 4.97 -16.64
C THR A 362 0.36 4.72 -17.86
N ALA A 363 0.81 3.88 -18.81
CA ALA A 363 0.02 3.52 -19.99
C ALA A 363 -1.28 2.79 -19.62
N PHE A 364 -1.25 1.82 -18.71
CA PHE A 364 -2.45 1.12 -18.23
C PHE A 364 -3.41 2.07 -17.52
N GLY A 365 -2.90 2.93 -16.62
CA GLY A 365 -3.70 3.88 -15.86
C GLY A 365 -4.46 4.86 -16.76
N LEU A 366 -3.79 5.46 -17.75
CA LEU A 366 -4.41 6.43 -18.67
C LEU A 366 -5.43 5.80 -19.63
N ASN A 367 -5.32 4.50 -19.91
CA ASN A 367 -6.29 3.76 -20.73
C ASN A 367 -7.40 3.08 -19.90
N THR A 368 -7.39 3.21 -18.57
CA THR A 368 -8.41 2.61 -17.68
C THR A 368 -9.57 3.59 -17.48
N PRO A 369 -10.83 3.22 -17.80
CA PRO A 369 -11.99 4.07 -17.55
C PRO A 369 -12.12 4.50 -16.09
N SER A 370 -12.47 5.77 -15.89
CA SER A 370 -12.65 6.41 -14.56
C SER A 370 -11.41 6.36 -13.65
N ALA A 371 -10.21 6.23 -14.21
CA ALA A 371 -8.96 6.42 -13.46
C ALA A 371 -8.70 7.92 -13.18
N ARG A 372 -8.27 8.24 -11.95
CA ARG A 372 -7.94 9.63 -11.56
C ARG A 372 -6.62 10.05 -12.20
N VAL A 373 -6.69 10.71 -13.37
CA VAL A 373 -5.53 11.11 -14.20
C VAL A 373 -4.46 11.87 -13.41
N GLU A 374 -4.87 12.79 -12.54
CA GLU A 374 -3.96 13.52 -11.64
C GLU A 374 -3.16 12.62 -10.67
N SER A 375 -3.69 11.44 -10.31
CA SER A 375 -2.95 10.47 -9.49
C SER A 375 -1.84 9.75 -10.27
N ILE A 376 -1.95 9.70 -11.60
CA ILE A 376 -1.01 9.03 -12.51
C ILE A 376 0.06 10.04 -12.96
N LEU A 377 -0.37 11.23 -13.41
CA LEU A 377 0.51 12.32 -13.87
C LEU A 377 1.18 13.10 -12.71
N MET A 378 0.85 12.75 -11.46
CA MET A 378 1.68 13.04 -10.29
C MET A 378 3.16 12.72 -10.53
N SER A 379 3.43 11.62 -11.26
CA SER A 379 4.77 11.12 -11.56
C SER A 379 5.61 12.01 -12.51
N LEU A 380 5.02 13.02 -13.15
CA LEU A 380 5.76 13.95 -14.01
C LEU A 380 6.33 15.13 -13.18
N PRO A 381 7.57 15.59 -13.43
CA PRO A 381 8.14 16.75 -12.74
C PRO A 381 7.41 18.05 -13.09
N LEU A 382 7.56 19.07 -12.24
CA LEU A 382 6.99 20.41 -12.47
C LEU A 382 7.60 21.08 -13.72
N THR A 383 8.90 20.87 -13.94
CA THR A 383 9.63 21.37 -15.11
C THR A 383 10.50 20.28 -15.72
N ALA A 384 10.68 20.34 -17.05
CA ALA A 384 11.58 19.50 -17.84
C ALA A 384 12.00 20.29 -19.11
N SER A 385 13.01 19.81 -19.86
CA SER A 385 13.44 20.47 -21.10
C SER A 385 14.01 19.50 -22.13
N TRP A 386 13.79 19.83 -23.40
CA TRP A 386 14.30 19.10 -24.55
C TRP A 386 15.13 20.04 -25.43
N ARG A 387 16.41 19.71 -25.63
CA ARG A 387 17.31 20.43 -26.54
C ARG A 387 17.65 19.51 -27.72
N TYR A 388 17.50 20.02 -28.94
CA TYR A 388 17.80 19.30 -30.17
C TYR A 388 19.29 18.94 -30.22
N MET A 389 19.61 17.67 -30.52
CA MET A 389 20.97 17.12 -30.62
C MET A 389 21.91 17.50 -29.44
N TYR A 390 21.37 17.60 -28.22
CA TYR A 390 22.19 17.88 -27.03
C TYR A 390 22.99 16.65 -26.62
N GLU A 391 24.31 16.82 -26.56
CA GLU A 391 25.27 15.94 -25.89
C GLU A 391 26.00 16.72 -24.79
N PRO A 392 26.36 16.10 -23.65
CA PRO A 392 27.14 16.75 -22.60
C PRO A 392 28.60 16.97 -23.03
N GLU A 393 29.30 17.87 -22.34
CA GLU A 393 30.70 18.19 -22.64
C GLU A 393 31.64 17.01 -22.33
N LYS A 394 32.64 16.75 -23.18
CA LYS A 394 33.53 15.59 -23.03
C LYS A 394 34.35 15.69 -21.73
N GLY A 395 34.31 14.64 -20.92
CA GLY A 395 34.96 14.61 -19.60
C GLY A 395 34.18 15.31 -18.47
N SER A 396 32.99 15.83 -18.75
CA SER A 396 32.12 16.44 -17.74
C SER A 396 31.49 15.40 -16.78
N ARG A 397 30.90 15.88 -15.67
CA ARG A 397 30.16 15.03 -14.70
C ARG A 397 28.86 14.51 -15.32
N GLU A 398 28.31 15.26 -16.26
CA GLU A 398 27.14 15.00 -17.07
C GLU A 398 27.40 13.85 -18.04
N GLN A 399 28.54 13.87 -18.74
CA GLN A 399 29.01 12.76 -19.60
C GLN A 399 29.25 11.50 -18.76
N ARG A 400 29.94 11.61 -17.61
CA ARG A 400 30.15 10.50 -16.67
C ARG A 400 28.85 9.83 -16.22
N LEU A 401 27.78 10.61 -16.01
CA LEU A 401 26.45 10.05 -15.74
C LEU A 401 25.91 9.31 -16.97
N VAL A 402 25.88 9.95 -18.14
CA VAL A 402 25.31 9.35 -19.36
C VAL A 402 25.97 8.01 -19.70
N ASP A 403 27.29 7.89 -19.58
CA ASP A 403 27.98 6.63 -19.85
C ASP A 403 27.64 5.54 -18.81
N THR A 404 27.48 5.92 -17.53
CA THR A 404 26.98 5.02 -16.47
C THR A 404 25.51 4.61 -16.69
N LEU A 405 24.73 5.40 -17.43
CA LEU A 405 23.34 5.05 -17.78
C LEU A 405 23.25 4.20 -19.05
N ARG A 406 24.20 4.35 -19.99
CA ARG A 406 24.35 3.50 -21.18
C ARG A 406 24.82 2.09 -20.80
N GLU A 407 25.73 2.00 -19.85
CA GLU A 407 26.31 0.76 -19.32
C GLU A 407 26.02 0.64 -17.80
N PRO A 408 24.84 0.13 -17.41
CA PRO A 408 24.50 -0.10 -16.00
C PRO A 408 25.53 -0.99 -15.31
N ARG A 409 26.02 -0.54 -14.14
CA ARG A 409 27.09 -1.19 -13.38
C ARG A 409 26.58 -1.79 -12.07
N GLU A 410 27.39 -2.64 -11.45
CA GLU A 410 27.16 -3.06 -10.07
C GLU A 410 27.63 -2.01 -9.06
N TRP A 411 26.99 -2.00 -7.89
CA TRP A 411 27.20 -1.01 -6.84
C TRP A 411 27.61 -1.61 -5.49
N VAL A 412 27.27 -2.88 -5.21
CA VAL A 412 27.40 -3.55 -3.90
C VAL A 412 27.56 -5.07 -4.01
#